data_AF-A0A1W9ZCA7-F1
#
_entry.id   AF-A0A1W9ZCA7-F1
#
_cell.length_a   1.000
_cell.length_b   1.000
_cell.length_c   1.000
_cell.angle_alpha   90.00
_cell.angle_beta   90.00
_cell.angle_gamma   90.00
#
_symmetry.space_group_name_H-M   'P 1'
#
loop_
_entity.id
_entity.type
_entity.pdbx_description
1 polymer ?
#
loop_
_entity_poly.entity_id
_entity_poly.type
_entity_poly.pdbx_seq_one_letter_code
_entity_poly.pdbx_strand_id
1 'polypeptide(L)'
;MFEDTPQFAKWLQQTYGGGSTPRDIVIRNWPFQIPDTSCPAPLYLRLLDHGEYVATGGRGMSNDTLRDLTKFYQTLRDERAVVEYDPKNGVSESGGLSLVPREQKDGDLIIRVNEHTQLTDEGEMIWRFPPHDPVAD
;
A
#
# COMPACT_ATOMS: atom_id res chain seq x y z
N MET A 1 -13.25 7.56 -12.99
CA MET A 1 -11.97 8.11 -12.49
C MET A 1 -12.32 8.70 -11.14
N PHE A 2 -11.87 8.08 -10.04
CA PHE A 2 -12.27 8.48 -8.69
C PHE A 2 -11.23 9.48 -8.15
N GLU A 3 -11.56 10.76 -8.16
CA GLU A 3 -10.63 11.85 -7.86
C GLU A 3 -10.48 12.16 -6.36
N ASP A 4 -11.15 11.45 -5.44
CA ASP A 4 -11.19 11.87 -4.02
C ASP A 4 -11.14 10.69 -3.02
N THR A 5 -10.13 10.69 -2.14
CA THR A 5 -10.02 9.87 -0.90
C THR A 5 -11.33 9.82 -0.08
N PRO A 6 -12.13 10.91 0.04
CA PRO A 6 -13.48 10.87 0.61
C PRO A 6 -14.45 9.83 0.02
N GLN A 7 -14.37 9.55 -1.29
CA GLN A 7 -15.26 8.60 -1.96
C GLN A 7 -14.88 7.16 -1.60
N PHE A 8 -13.57 6.90 -1.48
CA PHE A 8 -13.04 5.61 -1.03
C PHE A 8 -13.32 5.35 0.46
N ALA A 9 -13.12 6.34 1.33
CA ALA A 9 -13.47 6.22 2.76
C ALA A 9 -14.97 5.93 2.98
N LYS A 10 -15.83 6.59 2.20
CA LYS A 10 -17.27 6.30 2.19
C LYS A 10 -17.58 4.90 1.68
N TRP A 11 -16.90 4.46 0.62
CA TRP A 11 -17.03 3.10 0.10
C TRP A 11 -16.59 2.05 1.14
N LEU A 12 -15.44 2.23 1.81
CA LEU A 12 -14.99 1.35 2.88
C LEU A 12 -16.03 1.20 4.00
N GLN A 13 -16.63 2.32 4.42
CA GLN A 13 -17.67 2.32 5.45
C GLN A 13 -18.92 1.53 5.01
N GLN A 14 -19.31 1.66 3.73
CA GLN A 14 -20.45 0.93 3.15
C GLN A 14 -20.17 -0.56 2.98
N THR A 15 -18.94 -0.92 2.57
CA THR A 15 -18.55 -2.30 2.24
C THR A 15 -18.27 -3.15 3.49
N TYR A 16 -17.57 -2.60 4.49
CA TYR A 16 -17.09 -3.40 5.63
C TYR A 16 -17.89 -3.19 6.93
N GLY A 17 -18.74 -2.16 7.00
CA GLY A 17 -19.46 -1.80 8.21
C GLY A 17 -18.53 -1.31 9.33
N GLY A 18 -19.01 -0.48 10.25
CA GLY A 18 -18.18 0.24 11.24
C GLY A 18 -17.41 -0.60 12.29
N GLY A 19 -17.26 -1.91 12.09
CA GLY A 19 -16.56 -2.82 13.00
C GLY A 19 -15.15 -3.26 12.57
N SER A 20 -14.72 -3.00 11.33
CA SER A 20 -13.34 -3.30 10.87
C SER A 20 -12.48 -2.04 10.92
N THR A 21 -11.26 -2.15 11.45
CA THR A 21 -10.31 -1.04 11.40
C THR A 21 -9.78 -0.87 9.97
N PRO A 22 -9.29 0.33 9.59
CA PRO A 22 -8.62 0.54 8.31
C PRO A 22 -7.57 -0.53 8.01
N ARG A 23 -6.77 -0.90 9.02
CA ARG A 23 -5.74 -1.95 8.89
C ARG A 23 -6.32 -3.34 8.62
N ASP A 24 -7.44 -3.71 9.25
CA ASP A 24 -8.10 -4.99 8.97
C ASP A 24 -8.54 -5.09 7.51
N ILE A 25 -8.99 -3.97 6.93
CA ILE A 25 -9.40 -3.93 5.53
C ILE A 25 -8.19 -4.08 4.60
N VAL A 26 -7.08 -3.41 4.92
CA VAL A 26 -5.82 -3.55 4.16
C VAL A 26 -5.30 -4.97 4.22
N ILE A 27 -5.32 -5.61 5.40
CA ILE A 27 -4.87 -7.00 5.57
C ILE A 27 -5.78 -7.96 4.78
N ARG A 28 -7.09 -7.73 4.75
CA ARG A 28 -8.02 -8.54 3.94
C ARG A 28 -7.81 -8.39 2.44
N ASN A 29 -7.33 -7.23 1.99
CA ASN A 29 -7.01 -6.95 0.59
C ASN A 29 -5.49 -6.92 0.36
N TRP A 30 -4.74 -7.65 1.18
CA TRP A 30 -3.30 -7.70 1.06
C TRP A 30 -2.93 -8.37 -0.27
N PRO A 31 -2.08 -7.74 -1.10
CA PRO A 31 -1.95 -8.13 -2.49
C PRO A 31 -1.01 -9.32 -2.66
N PHE A 32 -0.07 -9.52 -1.73
CA PHE A 32 1.02 -10.50 -1.89
C PHE A 32 0.76 -11.80 -1.13
N GLN A 33 1.05 -12.93 -1.75
CA GLN A 33 1.01 -14.25 -1.12
C GLN A 33 2.27 -14.51 -0.28
N ILE A 34 2.44 -13.80 0.82
CA ILE A 34 3.60 -13.94 1.71
C ILE A 34 3.36 -15.11 2.68
N PRO A 35 4.23 -16.14 2.71
CA PRO A 35 4.03 -17.34 3.52
C PRO A 35 4.24 -17.11 5.02
N ASP A 36 5.01 -16.09 5.42
CA ASP A 36 5.20 -15.70 6.82
C ASP A 36 5.28 -14.17 6.98
N THR A 37 4.36 -13.60 7.77
CA THR A 37 4.30 -12.17 8.10
C THR A 37 5.07 -11.82 9.38
N SER A 38 5.77 -12.79 10.00
CA SER A 38 6.38 -12.65 11.32
C SER A 38 7.61 -11.72 11.37
N CYS A 39 8.18 -11.37 10.21
CA CYS A 39 9.22 -10.35 10.10
C CYS A 39 8.66 -9.10 9.42
N PRO A 40 8.36 -8.02 10.16
CA PRO A 40 7.83 -6.79 9.58
C PRO A 40 8.97 -6.05 8.86
N ALA A 41 9.25 -6.46 7.62
CA ALA A 41 10.16 -5.74 6.74
C ALA A 41 9.71 -4.27 6.62
N PRO A 42 10.63 -3.30 6.50
CA PRO A 42 10.26 -1.89 6.37
C PRO A 42 9.25 -1.63 5.25
N LEU A 43 9.40 -2.30 4.09
CA LEU A 43 8.44 -2.19 2.99
C LEU A 43 7.04 -2.74 3.34
N TYR A 44 6.97 -3.84 4.10
CA TYR A 44 5.70 -4.38 4.57
C TYR A 44 4.94 -3.35 5.42
N LEU A 45 5.63 -2.70 6.35
CA LEU A 45 5.05 -1.65 7.19
C LEU A 45 4.59 -0.45 6.36
N ARG A 46 5.37 -0.03 5.35
CA ARG A 46 4.97 1.08 4.46
C ARG A 46 3.74 0.79 3.64
N LEU A 47 3.53 -0.46 3.22
CA LEU A 47 2.30 -0.87 2.54
C LEU A 47 1.09 -0.84 3.48
N LEU A 48 1.27 -1.23 4.74
CA LEU A 48 0.20 -1.07 5.74
C LEU A 48 -0.13 0.41 6.00
N ASP A 49 0.90 1.25 6.18
CA ASP A 49 0.73 2.70 6.36
C ASP A 49 0.03 3.33 5.15
N HIS A 50 0.40 2.92 3.95
CA HIS A 50 -0.24 3.35 2.71
C HIS A 50 -1.73 3.01 2.70
N GLY A 51 -2.09 1.76 2.97
CA GLY A 51 -3.48 1.35 2.99
C GLY A 51 -4.29 2.06 4.09
N GLU A 52 -3.71 2.29 5.27
CA GLU A 52 -4.31 3.08 6.34
C GLU A 52 -4.52 4.55 5.92
N TYR A 53 -3.54 5.15 5.25
CA TYR A 53 -3.64 6.50 4.73
C TYR A 53 -4.73 6.62 3.66
N VAL A 54 -4.78 5.70 2.70
CA VAL A 54 -5.82 5.67 1.66
C VAL A 54 -7.22 5.53 2.28
N ALA A 55 -7.34 4.76 3.36
CA ALA A 55 -8.61 4.58 4.07
C ALA A 55 -9.05 5.79 4.92
N THR A 56 -8.11 6.54 5.48
CA THR A 56 -8.40 7.56 6.51
C THR A 56 -8.09 9.00 6.08
N GLY A 57 -7.38 9.19 4.97
CA GLY A 57 -6.76 10.46 4.61
C GLY A 57 -5.69 10.92 5.60
N GLY A 58 -5.07 9.99 6.34
CA GLY A 58 -4.07 10.29 7.37
C GLY A 58 -4.63 10.61 8.76
N ARG A 59 -5.95 10.62 8.93
CA ARG A 59 -6.57 10.92 10.23
C ARG A 59 -6.20 9.84 11.27
N GLY A 60 -5.56 10.27 12.36
CA GLY A 60 -5.15 9.38 13.45
C GLY A 60 -3.78 8.72 13.26
N MET A 61 -3.13 8.96 12.12
CA MET A 61 -1.74 8.56 11.90
C MET A 61 -0.79 9.57 12.55
N SER A 62 0.36 9.09 13.03
CA SER A 62 1.38 9.97 13.63
C SER A 62 2.08 10.80 12.56
N ASN A 63 2.58 11.99 12.92
CA ASN A 63 3.36 12.83 12.02
C ASN A 63 4.61 12.12 11.48
N ASP A 64 5.26 11.27 12.28
CA ASP A 64 6.42 10.50 11.83
C ASP A 64 6.02 9.45 10.79
N THR A 65 4.89 8.75 11.00
CA THR A 65 4.31 7.83 10.00
C THR A 65 4.00 8.55 8.69
N LEU A 66 3.35 9.72 8.77
CA LEU A 66 3.00 10.52 7.59
C LEU A 66 4.26 10.99 6.85
N ARG A 67 5.28 11.48 7.57
CA ARG A 67 6.57 11.90 6.97
C ARG A 67 7.27 10.76 6.27
N ASP A 68 7.32 9.59 6.89
CA ASP A 68 7.98 8.43 6.29
C ASP A 68 7.20 7.87 5.10
N LEU A 69 5.86 7.93 5.14
CA LEU A 69 5.02 7.58 3.99
C LEU A 69 5.23 8.56 2.82
N THR A 70 5.38 9.86 3.11
CA THR A 70 5.74 10.86 2.10
C THR A 70 7.09 10.54 1.46
N LYS A 71 8.12 10.21 2.27
CA LYS A 71 9.44 9.79 1.74
C LYS A 71 9.32 8.54 0.89
N PHE A 72 8.52 7.56 1.32
CA PHE A 72 8.28 6.34 0.54
C PHE A 72 7.67 6.65 -0.83
N TYR A 73 6.65 7.52 -0.91
CA TYR A 73 6.09 7.94 -2.19
C TYR A 73 7.08 8.73 -3.05
N GLN A 74 7.92 9.57 -2.45
CA GLN A 74 8.99 10.27 -3.16
C GLN A 74 9.98 9.27 -3.76
N THR A 75 10.47 8.30 -2.99
CA THR A 75 11.33 7.23 -3.48
C THR A 75 10.70 6.49 -4.67
N LEU A 76 9.43 6.09 -4.57
CA LEU A 76 8.76 5.40 -5.67
C LEU A 76 8.68 6.24 -6.96
N ARG A 77 8.49 7.57 -6.84
CA ARG A 77 8.40 8.47 -8.00
C ARG A 77 9.76 8.82 -8.57
N ASP A 78 10.70 9.21 -7.72
CA ASP A 78 12.03 9.69 -8.09
C ASP A 78 12.87 8.56 -8.71
N GLU A 79 12.80 7.37 -8.12
CA GLU A 79 13.51 6.19 -8.62
C GLU A 79 12.72 5.45 -9.71
N ARG A 80 11.50 5.92 -10.03
CA ARG A 80 10.54 5.23 -10.91
C ARG A 80 10.41 3.76 -10.49
N ALA A 81 10.13 3.51 -9.22
CA ALA A 81 10.07 2.18 -8.65
C ALA A 81 8.62 1.74 -8.34
N VAL A 82 8.47 0.44 -8.13
CA VAL A 82 7.29 -0.24 -7.59
C VAL A 82 7.74 -1.23 -6.52
N VAL A 83 6.85 -1.54 -5.58
CA VAL A 83 7.08 -2.66 -4.66
C VAL A 83 6.70 -3.96 -5.33
N GLU A 84 7.65 -4.89 -5.45
CA GLU A 84 7.41 -6.24 -5.92
C GLU A 84 7.63 -7.23 -4.79
N TYR A 85 6.84 -8.31 -4.80
CA TYR A 85 7.11 -9.50 -4.02
C TYR A 85 7.62 -10.62 -4.92
N ASP A 86 8.80 -11.15 -4.59
CA ASP A 86 9.38 -12.35 -5.18
C ASP A 86 9.89 -13.28 -4.07
N PRO A 87 9.26 -14.46 -3.84
CA PRO A 87 9.69 -15.40 -2.81
C PRO A 87 11.09 -15.96 -3.06
N LYS A 88 11.61 -15.95 -4.29
CA LYS A 88 12.99 -16.39 -4.59
C LYS A 88 14.02 -15.41 -4.03
N ASN A 89 13.65 -14.14 -3.89
CA ASN A 89 14.45 -13.11 -3.21
C ASN A 89 14.20 -13.09 -1.69
N GLY A 90 13.41 -14.04 -1.18
CA GLY A 90 12.97 -14.17 0.21
C GLY A 90 14.05 -14.45 1.25
N VAL A 91 15.31 -14.64 0.82
CA VAL A 91 16.49 -14.74 1.72
C VAL A 91 16.96 -13.34 2.18
N SER A 92 16.44 -12.27 1.57
CA SER A 92 16.73 -10.89 1.99
C SER A 92 16.07 -10.56 3.33
N GLU A 93 16.66 -9.63 4.09
CA GLU A 93 16.08 -9.07 5.34
C GLU A 93 14.66 -8.49 5.14
N SER A 94 14.25 -8.27 3.88
CA SER A 94 12.95 -7.73 3.50
C SER A 94 11.88 -8.79 3.22
N GLY A 95 12.18 -10.09 3.43
CA GLY A 95 11.20 -11.17 3.32
C GLY A 95 10.67 -11.39 1.90
N GLY A 96 11.42 -10.98 0.87
CA GLY A 96 11.05 -11.10 -0.54
C GLY A 96 10.37 -9.87 -1.13
N LEU A 97 10.12 -8.82 -0.33
CA LEU A 97 9.70 -7.51 -0.83
C LEU A 97 10.91 -6.71 -1.32
N SER A 98 10.76 -6.01 -2.43
CA SER A 98 11.84 -5.22 -3.02
C SER A 98 11.28 -4.01 -3.78
N LEU A 99 12.07 -2.94 -3.84
CA LEU A 99 11.84 -1.86 -4.81
C LEU A 99 12.47 -2.26 -6.13
N VAL A 100 11.67 -2.31 -7.18
CA VAL A 100 12.13 -2.68 -8.53
C VAL A 100 11.74 -1.60 -9.54
N PRO A 101 12.48 -1.42 -10.65
CA PRO A 101 12.15 -0.43 -11.67
C PRO A 101 10.74 -0.66 -12.22
N ARG A 102 9.95 0.40 -12.28
CA ARG A 102 8.58 0.44 -12.80
C ARG A 102 8.55 0.11 -14.29
N GLU A 103 7.56 -0.67 -14.67
CA GLU A 103 7.20 -0.99 -16.05
C GLU A 103 5.90 -0.29 -16.43
N GLN A 104 5.66 -0.15 -17.75
CA GLN A 104 4.44 0.48 -18.24
C GLN A 104 3.16 -0.26 -17.78
N LYS A 105 3.24 -1.57 -17.57
CA LYS A 105 2.13 -2.41 -17.11
C LYS A 105 1.69 -2.12 -15.67
N ASP A 106 2.57 -1.51 -14.85
CA ASP A 106 2.26 -1.24 -13.45
C ASP A 106 1.30 -0.03 -13.29
N GLY A 107 1.12 0.78 -14.34
CA GLY A 107 0.20 1.92 -14.32
C GLY A 107 0.47 2.88 -13.17
N ASP A 108 -0.57 3.19 -12.40
CA ASP A 108 -0.56 4.05 -11.21
C ASP A 108 -0.48 3.28 -9.89
N LEU A 109 -0.27 1.95 -9.94
CA LEU A 109 -0.10 1.12 -8.75
C LEU A 109 1.26 1.37 -8.08
N ILE A 110 1.30 1.35 -6.75
CA ILE A 110 2.55 1.36 -5.98
C ILE A 110 3.18 -0.03 -5.85
N ILE A 111 2.42 -1.07 -6.21
CA ILE A 111 2.86 -2.47 -6.23
C ILE A 111 2.95 -2.99 -7.68
N ARG A 112 3.76 -4.03 -7.89
CA ARG A 112 3.74 -4.83 -9.10
C ARG A 112 2.79 -6.01 -8.97
N VAL A 113 1.97 -6.23 -9.99
CA VAL A 113 1.14 -7.43 -10.12
C VAL A 113 1.89 -8.52 -10.89
N ASN A 114 2.16 -9.63 -10.22
CA ASN A 114 2.83 -10.82 -10.77
C ASN A 114 2.14 -12.12 -10.32
N GLU A 115 2.75 -13.28 -10.61
CA GLU A 115 2.23 -14.61 -10.22
C GLU A 115 2.07 -14.86 -8.71
N HIS A 116 2.67 -14.01 -7.87
CA HIS A 116 2.56 -14.07 -6.40
C HIS A 116 1.63 -12.99 -5.84
N THR A 117 0.84 -12.36 -6.72
CA THR A 117 -0.08 -11.28 -6.38
C THR A 117 -1.53 -11.71 -6.63
N GLN A 118 -2.41 -11.46 -5.67
CA GLN A 118 -3.87 -11.54 -5.83
C GLN A 118 -4.46 -10.15 -5.65
N LEU A 119 -4.63 -9.44 -6.78
CA LEU A 119 -5.24 -8.13 -6.78
C LEU A 119 -6.74 -8.26 -7.02
N THR A 120 -7.53 -7.88 -6.01
CA THR A 120 -8.99 -7.70 -6.15
C THR A 120 -9.30 -6.31 -6.71
N ASP A 121 -10.53 -6.10 -7.18
CA ASP A 121 -10.98 -4.76 -7.63
C ASP A 121 -10.83 -3.73 -6.50
N GLU A 122 -11.10 -4.14 -5.27
CA GLU A 122 -10.89 -3.34 -4.06
C GLU A 122 -9.41 -3.08 -3.78
N GLY A 123 -8.57 -4.10 -3.92
CA GLY A 123 -7.12 -3.99 -3.79
C GLY A 123 -6.56 -3.02 -4.82
N GLU A 124 -7.05 -3.03 -6.05
CA GLU A 124 -6.62 -2.08 -7.07
C GLU A 124 -6.87 -0.62 -6.65
N MET A 125 -7.99 -0.35 -5.96
CA MET A 125 -8.24 0.99 -5.40
C MET A 125 -7.30 1.32 -4.24
N ILE A 126 -6.99 0.34 -3.39
CA ILE A 126 -6.10 0.54 -2.23
C ILE A 126 -4.68 0.83 -2.70
N TRP A 127 -4.16 0.06 -3.65
CA TRP A 127 -2.73 0.03 -3.99
C TRP A 127 -2.31 1.02 -5.08
N ARG A 128 -3.16 1.98 -5.42
CA ARG A 128 -2.82 3.11 -6.30
C ARG A 128 -2.21 4.26 -5.51
N PHE A 129 -1.39 5.08 -6.18
CA PHE A 129 -1.01 6.35 -5.57
C PHE A 129 -2.24 7.15 -5.14
N PRO A 130 -2.27 7.68 -3.90
CA PRO A 130 -3.37 8.54 -3.48
C PRO A 130 -3.34 9.86 -4.27
N PRO A 131 -4.49 10.54 -4.43
CA PRO A 131 -4.56 11.82 -5.15
C PRO A 131 -3.78 12.95 -4.44
N HIS A 132 -3.54 12.80 -3.14
CA HIS A 132 -2.81 13.77 -2.33
C HIS A 132 -1.75 13.08 -1.48
N ASP A 133 -0.55 13.67 -1.43
CA ASP A 133 0.51 13.24 -0.55
C ASP A 133 0.18 13.52 0.92
N PRO A 134 0.73 12.73 1.86
CA PRO A 134 0.52 12.96 3.29
C PRO A 134 1.07 14.32 3.72
N VAL A 135 0.27 15.06 4.48
CA VAL A 135 0.68 16.31 5.13
C VAL A 135 0.83 16.02 6.62
N ALA A 136 2.04 16.16 7.14
CA ALA A 136 2.29 16.14 8.58
C ALA A 136 2.13 17.56 9.13
N ASP A 137 1.31 17.71 10.18
CA ASP A 137 1.08 18.99 10.87
C ASP A 137 2.27 19.43 11.74
#